data_AF-A0AAV6JBF9-F1
#
_entry.id   AF-A0AAV6JBF9-F1
#
_cell.length_a   1.000
_cell.length_b   1.000
_cell.length_c   1.000
_cell.angle_alpha   90.00
_cell.angle_beta   90.00
_cell.angle_gamma   90.00
#
_symmetry.space_group_name_H-M   'P 1'
#
loop_
_entity.id
_entity.type
_entity.pdbx_description
1 polymer ?
#
loop_
_entity_poly.entity_id
_entity_poly.type
_entity_poly.pdbx_seq_one_letter_code
_entity_poly.pdbx_strand_id
1 'polypeptide(L)' 'MQKEKEKAMVNEMVAKLTSVCWDKCVTSTPGSKFSSSESSCLSNCAQRYLDMSLIIMKRFQSMNSMH' A
#
# COMPACT_ATOMS: atom_id res chain seq x y z
N MET A 1 -24.36 2.65 -7.35
CA MET A 1 -23.57 3.61 -6.55
C MET A 1 -22.59 2.94 -5.59
N GLN A 2 -22.98 1.96 -4.76
CA GLN A 2 -22.07 1.30 -3.81
C GLN A 2 -20.84 0.63 -4.46
N LYS A 3 -21.04 -0.15 -5.54
CA LYS A 3 -19.94 -0.81 -6.28
C LYS A 3 -18.91 0.18 -6.85
N GLU A 4 -19.36 1.33 -7.34
CA GLU A 4 -18.46 2.37 -7.87
C GLU A 4 -17.63 3.01 -6.76
N LYS A 5 -18.19 3.17 -5.54
CA LYS A 5 -17.44 3.66 -4.38
C LYS A 5 -16.36 2.67 -3.96
N GLU A 6 -16.70 1.38 -3.85
CA GLU A 6 -15.73 0.33 -3.51
C GLU A 6 -14.59 0.28 -4.53
N LYS A 7 -14.92 0.33 -5.83
CA LYS A 7 -13.93 0.38 -6.90
C LYS A 7 -13.02 1.63 -6.81
N ALA A 8 -13.58 2.80 -6.53
CA ALA A 8 -12.81 4.02 -6.36
C ALA A 8 -11.83 3.91 -5.18
N MET A 9 -12.26 3.36 -4.04
CA MET A 9 -11.39 3.13 -2.88
C MET A 9 -10.24 2.17 -3.19
N VAL A 10 -10.53 1.06 -3.89
CA VAL A 10 -9.49 0.11 -4.31
C VAL A 10 -8.49 0.78 -5.27
N ASN A 11 -8.96 1.58 -6.22
CA ASN A 11 -8.09 2.30 -7.14
C ASN A 11 -7.18 3.30 -6.42
N GLU A 12 -7.71 4.04 -5.45
CA GLU A 12 -6.93 4.99 -4.64
C GLU A 12 -5.86 4.26 -3.82
N MET A 13 -6.22 3.14 -3.22
CA MET A 13 -5.31 2.28 -2.48
C MET A 13 -4.18 1.73 -3.37
N VAL A 14 -4.50 1.24 -4.57
CA VAL A 14 -3.51 0.77 -5.55
C VAL A 14 -2.59 1.92 -5.94
N ALA A 15 -3.12 3.09 -6.29
CA ALA A 15 -2.30 4.25 -6.66
C ALA A 15 -1.35 4.67 -5.53
N LYS A 16 -1.82 4.63 -4.29
CA LYS A 16 -1.00 4.97 -3.11
C LYS A 16 0.12 3.96 -2.88
N LEU A 17 -0.18 2.67 -2.96
CA LEU A 17 0.81 1.59 -2.85
C LEU A 17 1.85 1.70 -3.96
N THR A 18 1.41 1.94 -5.19
CA THR A 18 2.31 2.11 -6.34
C THR A 18 3.28 3.25 -6.10
N SER A 19 2.82 4.44 -5.72
CA SER A 19 3.69 5.59 -5.46
C SER A 19 4.66 5.31 -4.30
N VAL A 20 4.16 4.88 -3.14
CA VAL A 20 5.01 4.69 -1.94
C VAL A 20 6.05 3.60 -2.15
N CYS A 21 5.67 2.49 -2.77
CA CYS A 21 6.58 1.37 -2.97
C CYS A 21 7.55 1.60 -4.14
N TRP A 22 7.13 2.36 -5.16
CA TRP A 22 8.05 2.81 -6.20
C TRP A 22 9.17 3.66 -5.61
N ASP A 23 8.84 4.71 -4.86
CA ASP A 23 9.82 5.63 -4.27
C ASP A 23 10.79 4.92 -3.31
N LYS A 24 10.34 3.85 -2.65
CA LYS A 24 11.16 3.07 -1.71
C LYS A 24 12.04 2.03 -2.38
N CYS A 25 11.55 1.37 -3.41
CA CYS A 25 12.18 0.16 -3.95
C CYS A 25 12.89 0.38 -5.28
N VAL A 26 12.51 1.42 -6.03
CA VAL A 26 13.09 1.74 -7.35
C VAL A 26 13.88 3.03 -7.23
N THR A 27 15.13 2.92 -6.77
CA THR A 27 16.02 4.05 -6.48
C THR A 27 16.90 4.46 -7.65
N SER A 28 16.83 3.71 -8.75
CA SER A 28 17.56 3.95 -10.00
C SER A 28 16.66 3.57 -11.15
N THR A 29 16.98 4.01 -12.37
CA THR A 29 16.22 3.62 -13.56
C THR A 29 16.23 2.09 -13.68
N PRO A 30 15.07 1.42 -13.55
CA PRO A 30 15.03 -0.04 -13.66
C PRO A 30 15.33 -0.45 -15.10
N GLY A 31 15.85 -1.67 -15.26
CA GLY A 31 16.04 -2.27 -16.59
C GLY A 31 14.72 -2.62 -17.27
N SER A 32 14.77 -3.46 -18.31
CA SER A 32 13.56 -3.98 -18.98
C SER A 32 12.68 -4.86 -18.07
N LYS A 33 13.21 -5.26 -16.91
CA LYS A 33 12.54 -6.02 -15.85
C LYS A 33 13.07 -5.57 -14.50
N PHE A 34 12.26 -5.74 -13.46
CA PHE A 34 12.74 -5.62 -12.09
C PHE A 34 13.76 -6.74 -11.80
N SER A 35 14.83 -6.37 -11.11
CA SER A 35 15.73 -7.30 -10.45
C SER A 35 15.00 -8.11 -9.38
N SER A 36 15.64 -9.18 -8.91
CA SER A 36 15.13 -10.00 -7.81
C SER A 36 14.99 -9.21 -6.50
N SER A 37 15.90 -8.28 -6.24
CA SER A 37 15.87 -7.40 -5.07
C SER A 37 14.73 -6.38 -5.15
N GLU A 38 14.54 -5.72 -6.29
CA GLU A 38 13.41 -4.80 -6.51
C GLU A 38 12.07 -5.52 -6.38
N SER A 39 11.92 -6.70 -7.00
CA SER A 39 10.69 -7.50 -6.93
C SER A 39 10.36 -7.92 -5.48
N SER A 40 11.39 -8.34 -4.74
CA SER A 40 11.26 -8.71 -3.32
C SER A 40 10.92 -7.49 -2.47
N CYS A 41 11.55 -6.34 -2.73
CA CYS A 41 11.27 -5.08 -2.04
C CYS A 41 9.82 -4.65 -2.26
N LEU A 42 9.35 -4.62 -3.52
CA LEU A 42 8.00 -4.20 -3.88
C LEU A 42 6.94 -5.07 -3.18
N SER A 43 7.12 -6.40 -3.20
CA SER A 43 6.23 -7.35 -2.52
C SER A 43 6.18 -7.09 -1.00
N ASN A 44 7.35 -6.93 -0.38
CA ASN A 44 7.45 -6.66 1.05
C ASN A 44 6.90 -5.28 1.43
N CYS A 45 7.11 -4.26 0.60
CA CYS A 45 6.62 -2.91 0.82
C CYS A 45 5.09 -2.90 0.80
N ALA A 46 4.47 -3.50 -0.23
CA ALA A 46 3.02 -3.55 -0.34
C ALA A 46 2.41 -4.27 0.87
N GLN A 47 2.91 -5.46 1.22
CA GLN A 47 2.44 -6.22 2.39
C GLN A 47 2.54 -5.40 3.68
N ARG A 48 3.70 -4.82 3.97
CA ARG A 48 3.92 -4.03 5.19
C ARG A 48 3.05 -2.78 5.25
N TYR A 49 2.83 -2.11 4.12
CA TYR A 49 1.97 -0.93 4.06
C TYR A 49 0.53 -1.29 4.44
N LEU A 50 0.02 -2.41 3.93
CA LEU A 50 -1.31 -2.91 4.24
C LEU A 50 -1.45 -3.30 5.71
N ASP A 51 -0.50 -4.08 6.22
CA ASP A 51 -0.49 -4.53 7.61
C ASP A 51 -0.50 -3.34 8.58
N MET A 52 0.38 -2.36 8.34
CA MET A 52 0.45 -1.15 9.17
C MET A 52 -0.81 -0.30 9.05
N SER A 53 -1.39 -0.17 7.86
CA SER A 53 -2.65 0.56 7.66
C SER A 53 -3.79 -0.09 8.47
N LEU A 54 -3.89 -1.42 8.45
CA LEU A 54 -4.87 -2.17 9.25
C LEU A 54 -4.65 -1.99 10.76
N ILE A 55 -3.40 -2.05 11.22
CA ILE A 55 -3.06 -1.85 12.63
C ILE A 55 -3.48 -0.45 13.10
N ILE A 56 -3.16 0.58 12.30
CA ILE A 56 -3.49 1.97 12.60
C ILE A 56 -5.01 2.17 12.63
N MET A 57 -5.75 1.63 11.65
CA MET A 57 -7.21 1.70 11.64
C MET A 57 -7.83 1.04 12.87
N LYS A 58 -7.37 -0.17 13.24
CA LYS A 58 -7.82 -0.86 14.46
C LYS A 58 -7.55 -0.04 15.72
N ARG A 59 -6.39 0.62 15.78
CA ARG A 59 -6.03 1.48 16.92
C ARG A 59 -6.98 2.68 17.03
N PHE A 60 -7.28 3.35 15.91
CA PHE A 60 -8.25 4.45 15.91
C PHE A 60 -9.67 4.00 16.29
N GLN A 61 -10.12 2.86 15.78
CA GLN A 61 -11.43 2.29 16.17
C GLN A 61 -11.49 2.00 17.67
N SER A 62 -10.44 1.40 18.23
CA SER A 62 -10.32 1.15 19.67
C SER A 62 -10.33 2.44 20.49
N MET A 63 -9.70 3.52 20.02
CA MET A 63 -9.72 4.81 20.70
C MET A 63 -11.11 5.46 20.65
N ASN A 64 -11.79 5.37 19.50
CA ASN A 64 -13.12 5.94 19.34
C ASN A 64 -14.20 5.21 20.16
N SER A 65 -14.01 3.92 20.47
CA SER A 65 -14.91 3.17 21.36
C SER A 65 -14.71 3.46 22.86
N MET A 66 -13.69 4.24 23.24
CA MET A 66 -13.46 4.69 24.62
C MET A 66 -14.11 6.07 24.90
N HIS A 67 -14.80 6.65 23.93
CA HIS A 67 -15.70 7.80 24.05
C HIS A 67 -17.15 7.32 23.96
#